data_AF-A0A9P0GKQ0-F1
#
_entry.id   AF-A0A9P0GKQ0-F1
#
_cell.length_a   1.000
_cell.length_b   1.000
_cell.length_c   1.000
_cell.angle_alpha   90.00
_cell.angle_beta   90.00
_cell.angle_gamma   90.00
#
_symmetry.space_group_name_H-M   'P 1'
#
loop_
_entity.id
_entity.type
_entity.pdbx_description
1 polymer ?
#
loop_
_entity_poly.entity_id
_entity_poly.type
_entity_poly.pdbx_seq_one_letter_code
_entity_poly.pdbx_strand_id
1 'polypeptide(L)'
;MGSKNIEMPFFPHYETELLGNGDANFRITWFESKFSQSHYNIYNKTIGSNACTLIAILLASKCQKYNVIIKGPQDNLNIRLIHLLAISMLEGNKIHEELKSNQVLKHLNLNVPEALKYTETHTYNLVEWRSSIYMERLSRSLHENIKNNYSEWVKLDKAPKENLYVILIADARTVLFIFQRKTNTVRVYGLIPHFSQDMPTKFE
;
A
#
# COMPACT_ATOMS: atom_id res chain seq x y z
N MET A 1 -21.08 6.50 -14.86
CA MET A 1 -21.15 7.55 -13.83
C MET A 1 -19.81 8.26 -13.81
N GLY A 2 -19.80 9.58 -14.12
CA GLY A 2 -18.57 10.34 -14.32
C GLY A 2 -17.74 10.42 -13.04
N SER A 3 -16.44 10.11 -13.14
CA SER A 3 -15.48 10.42 -12.09
C SER A 3 -15.46 11.93 -11.92
N LYS A 4 -16.02 12.46 -10.82
CA LYS A 4 -15.65 13.80 -10.37
C LYS A 4 -14.12 13.80 -10.28
N ASN A 5 -13.45 14.70 -10.98
CA ASN A 5 -12.02 14.88 -10.83
C ASN A 5 -11.76 15.18 -9.35
N ILE A 6 -11.19 14.21 -8.63
CA ILE A 6 -10.78 14.41 -7.25
C ILE A 6 -9.55 15.31 -7.31
N GLU A 7 -9.73 16.58 -6.96
CA GLU A 7 -8.64 17.55 -6.92
C GLU A 7 -7.74 17.25 -5.71
N MET A 8 -6.44 17.14 -5.97
CA MET A 8 -5.44 16.90 -4.92
C MET A 8 -5.22 18.18 -4.11
N PRO A 9 -5.29 18.15 -2.77
CA PRO A 9 -5.06 19.32 -1.92
C PRO A 9 -3.70 19.99 -2.11
N PHE A 10 -2.67 19.15 -2.26
CA PHE A 10 -1.30 19.56 -2.55
C PHE A 10 -0.54 18.35 -3.10
N PHE A 11 0.55 18.61 -3.82
CA PHE A 11 1.53 17.58 -4.17
C PHE A 11 2.57 17.48 -3.05
N PRO A 12 2.84 16.29 -2.51
CA PRO A 12 3.65 16.18 -1.31
C PRO A 12 5.13 16.40 -1.60
N HIS A 13 5.81 17.07 -0.68
CA HIS A 13 7.25 16.99 -0.56
C HIS A 13 7.66 15.57 -0.14
N TYR A 14 8.77 15.10 -0.69
CA TYR A 14 9.35 13.82 -0.34
C TYR A 14 10.88 13.85 -0.44
N GLU A 15 11.50 13.03 0.39
CA GLU A 15 12.93 12.74 0.36
C GLU A 15 13.15 11.29 -0.04
N THR A 16 14.33 10.99 -0.55
CA THR A 16 14.67 9.62 -0.93
C THR A 16 16.09 9.31 -0.51
N GLU A 17 16.23 8.17 0.16
CA GLU A 17 17.51 7.59 0.52
C GLU A 17 17.70 6.28 -0.24
N LEU A 18 18.96 6.04 -0.63
CA LEU A 18 19.39 4.77 -1.20
C LEU A 18 20.19 4.03 -0.13
N LEU A 19 19.75 2.83 0.23
CA LEU A 19 20.43 1.96 1.18
C LEU A 19 21.01 0.74 0.45
N GLY A 20 22.25 0.38 0.76
CA GLY A 20 22.89 -0.82 0.25
C GLY A 20 24.35 -0.62 -0.12
N ASN A 21 25.12 -1.72 -0.16
CA ASN A 21 26.46 -1.81 -0.72
C ASN A 21 26.45 -2.87 -1.83
N GLY A 22 26.86 -2.50 -3.06
CA GLY A 22 26.91 -3.43 -4.20
C GLY A 22 25.58 -3.57 -4.98
N ASP A 23 25.21 -4.80 -5.36
CA ASP A 23 24.08 -5.09 -6.27
C ASP A 23 22.69 -4.97 -5.62
N ALA A 24 22.59 -4.92 -4.29
CA ALA A 24 21.33 -4.80 -3.56
C ALA A 24 21.11 -3.36 -3.09
N ASN A 25 20.50 -2.55 -3.96
CA ASN A 25 20.11 -1.17 -3.62
C ASN A 25 18.63 -1.14 -3.25
N PHE A 26 18.30 -0.51 -2.12
CA PHE A 26 16.94 -0.20 -1.71
C PHE A 26 16.72 1.29 -1.82
N ARG A 27 15.59 1.70 -2.40
CA ARG A 27 15.17 3.09 -2.41
C ARG A 27 14.04 3.28 -1.42
N ILE A 28 14.30 4.01 -0.35
CA ILE A 28 13.28 4.41 0.61
C ILE A 28 12.86 5.83 0.29
N THR A 29 11.56 6.05 0.11
CA THR A 29 11.00 7.38 -0.12
C THR A 29 10.17 7.76 1.09
N TRP A 30 10.54 8.86 1.73
CA TRP A 30 9.86 9.44 2.87
C TRP A 30 9.00 10.61 2.40
N PHE A 31 7.70 10.56 2.64
CA PHE A 31 6.81 11.69 2.37
C PHE A 31 6.69 12.59 3.59
N GLU A 32 6.40 13.86 3.37
CA GLU A 32 6.09 14.80 4.46
C GLU A 32 4.91 14.31 5.32
N SER A 33 4.91 14.64 6.60
CA SER A 33 3.92 14.13 7.57
C SER A 33 2.46 14.48 7.23
N LYS A 34 2.24 15.60 6.54
CA LYS A 34 0.91 16.02 6.05
C LYS A 34 0.39 15.12 4.93
N PHE A 35 1.26 14.38 4.24
CA PHE A 35 0.89 13.39 3.24
C PHE A 35 0.67 12.02 3.88
N SER A 36 -0.40 11.93 4.64
CA SER A 36 -0.80 10.71 5.36
C SER A 36 -2.31 10.59 5.42
N GLN A 37 -2.84 9.39 5.66
CA GLN A 37 -4.30 9.17 5.73
C GLN A 37 -5.01 10.13 6.70
N SER A 38 -4.39 10.48 7.83
CA SER A 38 -4.99 11.33 8.86
C SER A 38 -5.03 12.81 8.48
N HIS A 39 -4.11 13.26 7.62
CA HIS A 39 -3.95 14.69 7.30
C HIS A 39 -4.32 15.01 5.85
N TYR A 40 -4.19 14.03 4.95
CA TYR A 40 -4.55 14.13 3.54
C TYR A 40 -6.04 13.78 3.34
N ASN A 41 -6.90 14.51 4.06
CA ASN A 41 -8.34 14.34 4.05
C ASN A 41 -9.04 15.69 3.84
N ILE A 42 -9.71 15.85 2.70
CA ILE A 42 -10.51 17.04 2.40
C ILE A 42 -11.88 17.03 3.09
N TYR A 43 -12.35 15.86 3.50
CA TYR A 43 -13.70 15.66 4.01
C TYR A 43 -13.75 15.76 5.54
N ASN A 44 -12.65 15.48 6.24
CA ASN A 44 -12.60 15.55 7.70
C ASN A 44 -11.19 15.93 8.18
N LYS A 45 -10.97 17.22 8.47
CA LYS A 45 -9.65 17.77 8.84
C LYS A 45 -9.25 17.54 10.31
N THR A 46 -10.17 17.06 11.14
CA THR A 46 -10.02 17.08 12.61
C THR A 46 -9.92 15.71 13.27
N ILE A 47 -10.13 14.61 12.54
CA ILE A 47 -10.14 13.25 13.09
C ILE A 47 -9.23 12.34 12.24
N GLY A 48 -8.33 11.61 12.91
CA GLY A 48 -7.49 10.61 12.24
C GLY A 48 -8.33 9.52 11.56
N SER A 49 -7.89 9.06 10.39
CA SER A 49 -8.60 8.03 9.63
C SER A 49 -8.00 6.64 9.85
N ASN A 50 -8.83 5.61 9.89
CA ASN A 50 -8.45 4.20 9.99
C ASN A 50 -8.58 3.48 8.62
N ALA A 51 -8.43 4.22 7.53
CA ALA A 51 -8.68 3.75 6.17
C ALA A 51 -7.51 3.00 5.51
N CYS A 52 -6.39 2.76 6.21
CA CYS A 52 -5.15 2.26 5.59
C CYS A 52 -5.33 1.01 4.71
N THR A 53 -6.16 0.06 5.11
CA THR A 53 -6.43 -1.15 4.31
C THR A 53 -7.22 -0.86 3.04
N LEU A 54 -8.20 0.04 3.09
CA LEU A 54 -8.92 0.53 1.90
C LEU A 54 -7.94 1.23 0.94
N ILE A 55 -7.09 2.09 1.47
CA ILE A 55 -6.09 2.84 0.70
C ILE A 55 -5.12 1.88 -0.01
N ALA A 56 -4.64 0.84 0.69
CA ALA A 56 -3.76 -0.18 0.12
C ALA A 56 -4.40 -0.92 -1.05
N ILE A 57 -5.65 -1.36 -0.88
CA ILE A 57 -6.42 -2.08 -1.91
C ILE A 57 -6.71 -1.18 -3.11
N LEU A 58 -7.14 0.06 -2.87
CA LEU A 58 -7.40 1.05 -3.91
C LEU A 58 -6.14 1.40 -4.71
N LEU A 59 -4.99 1.52 -4.03
CA LEU A 59 -3.71 1.75 -4.69
C LEU A 59 -3.29 0.55 -5.54
N ALA A 60 -3.41 -0.66 -5.01
CA ALA A 60 -3.10 -1.89 -5.75
C ALA A 60 -3.93 -1.98 -7.04
N SER A 61 -5.25 -1.77 -6.93
CA SER A 61 -6.16 -1.81 -8.06
C SER A 61 -5.83 -0.74 -9.10
N LYS A 62 -5.55 0.49 -8.67
CA LYS A 62 -5.16 1.58 -9.58
C LYS A 62 -3.83 1.31 -10.26
N CYS A 63 -2.84 0.78 -9.54
CA CYS A 63 -1.56 0.40 -10.13
C CYS A 63 -1.74 -0.62 -11.25
N GLN A 64 -2.60 -1.63 -11.03
CA GLN A 64 -2.93 -2.63 -12.03
C GLN A 64 -3.71 -2.01 -13.21
N LYS A 65 -4.79 -1.27 -12.94
CA LYS A 65 -5.64 -0.63 -13.96
C LYS A 65 -4.87 0.30 -14.88
N TYR A 66 -3.92 1.04 -14.32
CA TYR A 66 -3.13 2.03 -15.05
C TYR A 66 -1.76 1.52 -15.52
N ASN A 67 -1.48 0.22 -15.37
CA ASN A 67 -0.21 -0.41 -15.74
C ASN A 67 1.00 0.38 -15.21
N VAL A 68 0.97 0.77 -13.94
CA VAL A 68 2.03 1.57 -13.32
C VAL A 68 3.31 0.75 -13.27
N ILE A 69 4.38 1.29 -13.84
CA ILE A 69 5.71 0.69 -13.78
C ILE A 69 6.46 1.26 -12.58
N ILE A 70 6.80 0.39 -11.64
CA ILE A 70 7.65 0.69 -10.49
C ILE A 70 9.09 0.51 -10.95
N LYS A 71 9.75 1.65 -11.15
CA LYS A 71 11.15 1.69 -11.58
C LYS A 71 12.09 1.21 -10.48
N GLY A 72 13.27 0.76 -10.90
CA GLY A 72 14.30 0.27 -9.99
C GLY A 72 14.77 1.34 -9.00
N PRO A 73 15.54 0.95 -7.97
CA PRO A 73 16.05 1.86 -6.94
C PRO A 73 16.82 3.06 -7.49
N GLN A 74 17.60 2.85 -8.56
CA GLN A 74 18.46 3.86 -9.19
C GLN A 74 17.70 4.90 -10.03
N ASP A 75 16.43 4.64 -10.34
CA ASP A 75 15.62 5.53 -11.14
C ASP A 75 14.95 6.64 -10.31
N ASN A 76 14.38 7.63 -10.97
CA ASN A 76 13.46 8.57 -10.33
C ASN A 76 12.16 7.90 -9.92
N LEU A 77 11.59 8.39 -8.81
CA LEU A 77 10.25 8.00 -8.35
C LEU A 77 9.21 8.23 -9.46
N ASN A 78 8.31 7.26 -9.64
CA ASN A 78 7.22 7.41 -10.59
C ASN A 78 6.19 8.42 -10.03
N ILE A 79 6.13 9.62 -10.57
CA ILE A 79 5.19 10.66 -10.09
C ILE A 79 3.73 10.19 -10.19
N ARG A 80 3.38 9.37 -11.19
CA ARG A 80 2.03 8.82 -11.32
C ARG A 80 1.63 7.97 -10.11
N LEU A 81 2.57 7.24 -9.55
CA LEU A 81 2.33 6.43 -8.35
C LEU A 81 2.00 7.32 -7.14
N ILE A 82 2.66 8.47 -7.00
CA ILE A 82 2.36 9.45 -5.93
C ILE A 82 0.94 9.98 -6.10
N HIS A 83 0.55 10.36 -7.32
CA HIS A 83 -0.83 10.78 -7.61
C HIS A 83 -1.85 9.69 -7.28
N LEU A 84 -1.58 8.44 -7.65
CA LEU A 84 -2.51 7.34 -7.36
C LEU A 84 -2.59 7.03 -5.86
N LEU A 85 -1.50 7.20 -5.12
CA LEU A 85 -1.50 7.10 -3.67
C LEU A 85 -2.34 8.22 -3.05
N ALA A 86 -2.16 9.47 -3.50
CA ALA A 86 -2.95 10.63 -3.05
C ALA A 86 -4.46 10.42 -3.28
N ILE A 87 -4.84 10.01 -4.50
CA ILE A 87 -6.24 9.71 -4.85
C ILE A 87 -6.76 8.56 -3.98
N SER A 88 -5.96 7.51 -3.76
CA SER A 88 -6.38 6.37 -2.93
C SER A 88 -6.55 6.77 -1.46
N MET A 89 -5.75 7.70 -0.93
CA MET A 89 -5.94 8.28 0.40
C MET A 89 -7.29 9.00 0.49
N LEU A 90 -7.58 9.89 -0.47
CA LEU A 90 -8.83 10.67 -0.48
C LEU A 90 -10.07 9.77 -0.61
N GLU A 91 -10.04 8.79 -1.52
CA GLU A 91 -11.13 7.84 -1.71
C GLU A 91 -11.28 6.89 -0.51
N GLY A 92 -10.17 6.33 0.00
CA GLY A 92 -10.20 5.42 1.14
C GLY A 92 -10.73 6.09 2.39
N ASN A 93 -10.30 7.33 2.67
CA ASN A 93 -10.81 8.13 3.78
C ASN A 93 -12.31 8.41 3.62
N LYS A 94 -12.76 8.78 2.42
CA LYS A 94 -14.18 9.03 2.15
C LYS A 94 -15.03 7.78 2.40
N ILE A 95 -14.63 6.64 1.84
CA ILE A 95 -15.35 5.37 2.02
C ILE A 95 -15.39 5.01 3.51
N HIS A 96 -14.27 5.11 4.22
CA HIS A 96 -14.21 4.81 5.65
C HIS A 96 -15.16 5.68 6.48
N GLU A 97 -15.20 6.98 6.22
CA GLU A 97 -16.10 7.91 6.89
C GLU A 97 -17.57 7.61 6.59
N GLU A 98 -17.91 7.27 5.34
CA GLU A 98 -19.27 6.82 4.98
C GLU A 98 -19.66 5.56 5.76
N LEU A 99 -18.78 4.55 5.82
CA LEU A 99 -19.03 3.32 6.58
C LEU A 99 -19.21 3.58 8.09
N LYS A 100 -18.40 4.48 8.64
CA LYS A 100 -18.48 4.90 10.03
C LYS A 100 -19.79 5.63 10.33
N SER A 101 -20.19 6.57 9.47
CA SER A 101 -21.43 7.34 9.62
C SER A 101 -22.68 6.45 9.54
N ASN A 102 -22.63 5.42 8.70
CA ASN A 102 -23.70 4.43 8.54
C ASN A 102 -23.68 3.32 9.60
N GLN A 103 -22.74 3.35 10.55
CA GLN A 103 -22.59 2.36 11.63
C GLN A 103 -22.48 0.90 11.14
N VAL A 104 -21.90 0.69 9.95
CA VAL A 104 -21.72 -0.67 9.38
C VAL A 104 -20.39 -1.31 9.76
N LEU A 105 -19.47 -0.54 10.35
CA LEU A 105 -18.17 -1.02 10.80
C LEU A 105 -18.30 -1.78 12.12
N LYS A 106 -17.99 -3.07 12.11
CA LYS A 106 -17.86 -3.89 13.34
C LYS A 106 -16.62 -3.50 14.15
N HIS A 107 -15.54 -3.15 13.44
CA HIS A 107 -14.27 -2.70 14.00
C HIS A 107 -13.80 -1.46 13.24
N LEU A 108 -13.02 -0.59 13.89
CA LEU A 108 -12.52 0.64 13.26
C LEU A 108 -11.57 0.36 12.09
N ASN A 109 -10.75 -0.68 12.19
CA ASN A 109 -9.84 -1.11 11.14
C ASN A 109 -10.47 -2.26 10.36
N LEU A 110 -10.40 -2.17 9.04
CA LEU A 110 -10.88 -3.23 8.16
C LEU A 110 -9.78 -4.26 7.90
N ASN A 111 -10.15 -5.53 7.79
CA ASN A 111 -9.29 -6.55 7.18
C ASN A 111 -9.38 -6.49 5.65
N VAL A 112 -8.57 -7.31 4.96
CA VAL A 112 -8.53 -7.34 3.47
C VAL A 112 -9.89 -7.73 2.86
N PRO A 113 -10.56 -8.83 3.28
CA PRO A 113 -11.89 -9.18 2.77
C PRO A 113 -12.94 -8.08 2.95
N GLU A 114 -12.99 -7.44 4.11
CA GLU A 114 -13.93 -6.35 4.37
C GLU A 114 -13.65 -5.13 3.48
N ALA A 115 -12.38 -4.75 3.33
CA ALA A 115 -12.01 -3.63 2.50
C ALA A 115 -12.26 -3.91 0.99
N LEU A 116 -12.06 -5.15 0.52
CA LEU A 116 -12.45 -5.55 -0.84
C LEU A 116 -13.95 -5.42 -1.06
N LYS A 117 -14.77 -5.91 -0.12
CA LYS A 117 -16.24 -5.79 -0.18
C LYS A 117 -16.69 -4.33 -0.34
N TYR A 118 -16.10 -3.40 0.40
CA TYR A 118 -16.49 -1.98 0.35
C TYR A 118 -15.85 -1.20 -0.79
N THR A 119 -14.95 -1.81 -1.56
CA THR A 119 -14.28 -1.18 -2.72
C THR A 119 -14.55 -1.89 -4.04
N GLU A 120 -15.45 -2.88 -4.06
CA GLU A 120 -15.68 -3.81 -5.18
C GLU A 120 -15.87 -3.10 -6.54
N THR A 121 -16.60 -1.98 -6.55
CA THR A 121 -16.81 -1.15 -7.75
C THR A 121 -15.53 -0.56 -8.34
N HIS A 122 -14.48 -0.44 -7.54
CA HIS A 122 -13.18 0.09 -7.92
C HIS A 122 -12.13 -1.01 -8.10
N THR A 123 -12.33 -2.19 -7.52
CA THR A 123 -11.31 -3.24 -7.35
C THR A 123 -11.61 -4.55 -8.09
N TYR A 124 -12.58 -4.54 -9.01
CA TYR A 124 -12.96 -5.68 -9.86
C TYR A 124 -11.81 -6.36 -10.61
N ASN A 125 -10.66 -5.71 -10.73
CA ASN A 125 -9.45 -6.20 -11.36
C ASN A 125 -8.45 -6.87 -10.40
N LEU A 126 -8.81 -7.04 -9.13
CA LEU A 126 -8.03 -7.74 -8.13
C LEU A 126 -8.77 -8.99 -7.67
N VAL A 127 -8.04 -10.09 -7.53
CA VAL A 127 -8.56 -11.35 -6.97
C VAL A 127 -7.66 -11.75 -5.81
N GLU A 128 -8.26 -12.04 -4.66
CA GLU A 128 -7.52 -12.59 -3.53
C GLU A 128 -7.05 -14.01 -3.87
N TRP A 129 -5.74 -14.22 -3.86
CA TRP A 129 -5.15 -15.53 -4.10
C TRP A 129 -4.97 -16.34 -2.80
N ARG A 130 -4.38 -15.71 -1.77
CA ARG A 130 -4.04 -16.36 -0.51
C ARG A 130 -4.12 -15.37 0.65
N SER A 131 -4.63 -15.85 1.78
CA SER A 131 -4.59 -15.18 3.07
C SER A 131 -4.00 -16.11 4.12
N SER A 132 -3.20 -15.56 5.03
CA SER A 132 -2.51 -16.32 6.07
C SER A 132 -2.35 -15.47 7.33
N ILE A 133 -2.57 -16.09 8.48
CA ILE A 133 -2.44 -15.46 9.80
C ILE A 133 -1.23 -16.07 10.48
N TYR A 134 -0.31 -15.21 10.91
CA TYR A 134 0.95 -15.61 11.55
C TYR A 134 0.92 -15.21 13.02
N MET A 135 1.03 -16.19 13.92
CA MET A 135 1.10 -15.99 15.37
C MET A 135 2.55 -16.05 15.86
N GLU A 136 3.42 -15.29 15.23
CA GLU A 136 4.87 -15.31 15.46
C GLU A 136 5.48 -13.91 15.33
N ARG A 137 6.72 -13.77 15.81
CA ARG A 137 7.44 -12.49 15.73
C ARG A 137 7.88 -12.21 14.30
N LEU A 138 7.18 -11.29 13.65
CA LEU A 138 7.47 -10.87 12.26
C LEU A 138 8.91 -10.40 12.05
N SER A 139 9.58 -9.85 13.07
CA SER A 139 10.99 -9.47 12.99
C SER A 139 11.93 -10.62 12.62
N ARG A 140 11.51 -11.88 12.84
CA ARG A 140 12.30 -13.08 12.51
C ARG A 140 11.74 -13.85 11.32
N SER A 141 10.43 -13.78 11.07
CA SER A 141 9.77 -14.64 10.09
C SER A 141 9.25 -13.93 8.84
N LEU A 142 9.13 -12.59 8.85
CA LEU A 142 8.48 -11.86 7.75
C LEU A 142 9.16 -12.10 6.39
N HIS A 143 10.49 -12.03 6.35
CA HIS A 143 11.25 -12.26 5.12
C HIS A 143 10.98 -13.66 4.55
N GLU A 144 11.08 -14.68 5.40
CA GLU A 144 10.88 -16.08 4.99
C GLU A 144 9.43 -16.34 4.57
N ASN A 145 8.46 -15.77 5.29
CA ASN A 145 7.05 -15.85 4.93
C ASN A 145 6.76 -15.21 3.58
N ILE A 146 7.25 -14.00 3.33
CA ILE A 146 7.08 -13.32 2.03
C ILE A 146 7.76 -14.13 0.93
N LYS A 147 9.00 -14.58 1.15
CA LYS A 147 9.77 -15.35 0.17
C LYS A 147 9.08 -16.67 -0.19
N ASN A 148 8.57 -17.41 0.78
CA ASN A 148 7.88 -18.68 0.56
C ASN A 148 6.57 -18.46 -0.20
N ASN A 149 5.77 -17.47 0.19
CA ASN A 149 4.54 -17.14 -0.53
C ASN A 149 4.82 -16.67 -1.97
N TYR A 150 5.83 -15.82 -2.17
CA TYR A 150 6.23 -15.38 -3.51
C TYR A 150 6.69 -16.56 -4.37
N SER A 151 7.47 -17.48 -3.79
CA SER A 151 7.96 -18.68 -4.50
C SER A 151 6.80 -19.59 -4.92
N GLU A 152 5.80 -19.79 -4.06
CA GLU A 152 4.58 -20.53 -4.40
C GLU A 152 3.78 -19.85 -5.50
N TRP A 153 3.63 -18.52 -5.43
CA TRP A 153 2.94 -17.75 -6.45
C TRP A 153 3.60 -17.88 -7.83
N VAL A 154 4.93 -17.81 -7.90
CA VAL A 154 5.70 -18.00 -9.14
C VAL A 154 5.58 -19.44 -9.69
N LYS A 155 5.27 -20.44 -8.85
CA LYS A 155 5.05 -21.81 -9.33
C LYS A 155 3.69 -21.98 -10.01
N LEU A 156 2.69 -21.19 -9.65
CA LEU A 156 1.34 -21.26 -10.24
C LEU A 156 1.32 -20.87 -11.72
N ASP A 157 2.20 -19.94 -12.09
CA ASP A 157 2.45 -19.58 -13.48
C ASP A 157 3.95 -19.36 -13.64
N LYS A 158 4.63 -20.18 -14.45
CA LYS A 158 6.09 -20.07 -14.67
C LYS A 158 6.48 -18.68 -15.21
N ALA A 159 5.53 -17.93 -15.79
CA ALA A 159 5.70 -16.55 -16.23
C ALA A 159 4.44 -15.72 -15.89
N PRO A 160 4.17 -15.39 -14.60
CA PRO A 160 3.03 -14.58 -14.24
C PRO A 160 3.14 -13.25 -14.97
N LYS A 161 2.18 -12.98 -15.84
CA LYS A 161 2.08 -11.71 -16.56
C LYS A 161 1.59 -10.59 -15.63
N GLU A 162 0.95 -10.98 -14.54
CA GLU A 162 0.33 -10.12 -13.55
C GLU A 162 1.30 -9.71 -12.45
N ASN A 163 0.98 -8.61 -11.76
CA ASN A 163 1.72 -8.19 -10.57
C ASN A 163 1.16 -8.90 -9.32
N LEU A 164 2.02 -9.20 -8.35
CA LEU A 164 1.58 -9.66 -7.03
C LEU A 164 1.53 -8.48 -6.05
N TYR A 165 0.37 -8.28 -5.43
CA TYR A 165 0.16 -7.31 -4.37
C TYR A 165 0.02 -8.06 -3.05
N VAL A 166 0.90 -7.78 -2.08
CA VAL A 166 0.85 -8.40 -0.75
C VAL A 166 0.51 -7.31 0.26
N ILE A 167 -0.55 -7.54 1.04
CA ILE A 167 -0.98 -6.64 2.10
C ILE A 167 -0.61 -7.29 3.43
N LEU A 168 0.23 -6.61 4.20
CA LEU A 168 0.57 -6.98 5.57
C LEU A 168 -0.22 -6.08 6.53
N ILE A 169 -0.97 -6.68 7.44
CA ILE A 169 -1.65 -5.98 8.54
C ILE A 169 -1.00 -6.41 9.85
N ALA A 170 -0.43 -5.46 10.58
CA ALA A 170 0.19 -5.67 11.90
C ALA A 170 0.05 -4.41 12.76
N ASP A 171 -0.29 -4.56 14.03
CA ASP A 171 -0.44 -3.45 15.00
C ASP A 171 -1.31 -2.28 14.50
N ALA A 172 -2.45 -2.61 13.87
CA ALA A 172 -3.37 -1.66 13.23
C ALA A 172 -2.75 -0.84 12.07
N ARG A 173 -1.59 -1.25 11.57
CA ARG A 173 -0.92 -0.67 10.40
C ARG A 173 -1.07 -1.58 9.21
N THR A 174 -1.24 -0.98 8.03
CA THR A 174 -1.23 -1.71 6.76
C THR A 174 -0.01 -1.31 5.95
N VAL A 175 0.69 -2.31 5.43
CA VAL A 175 1.81 -2.17 4.51
C VAL A 175 1.47 -2.88 3.19
N LEU A 176 1.64 -2.17 2.08
CA LEU A 176 1.48 -2.74 0.74
C LEU A 176 2.86 -3.05 0.14
N PHE A 177 3.06 -4.31 -0.25
CA PHE A 177 4.16 -4.73 -1.10
C PHE A 177 3.65 -4.93 -2.52
N ILE A 178 4.38 -4.38 -3.49
CA ILE A 178 4.10 -4.58 -4.91
C ILE A 178 5.29 -5.29 -5.54
N PHE A 179 5.06 -6.51 -6.01
CA PHE A 179 6.03 -7.32 -6.73
C PHE A 179 5.73 -7.22 -8.22
N GLN A 180 6.64 -6.57 -8.96
CA GLN A 180 6.55 -6.46 -10.42
C GLN A 180 7.69 -7.21 -11.07
N ARG A 181 7.37 -8.32 -11.75
CA ARG A 181 8.38 -9.12 -12.44
C ARG A 181 9.06 -8.36 -13.58
N LYS A 182 8.32 -7.51 -14.31
CA LYS A 182 8.83 -6.73 -15.46
C LYS A 182 10.05 -5.88 -15.10
N THR A 183 10.12 -5.37 -13.88
CA THR A 183 11.22 -4.50 -13.41
C THR A 183 12.08 -5.15 -12.33
N ASN A 184 11.82 -6.42 -12.00
CA ASN A 184 12.43 -7.14 -10.87
C ASN A 184 12.49 -6.29 -9.58
N THR A 185 11.45 -5.49 -9.34
CA THR A 185 11.44 -4.51 -8.24
C THR A 185 10.36 -4.86 -7.23
N VAL A 186 10.73 -4.82 -5.95
CA VAL A 186 9.80 -4.86 -4.81
C VAL A 186 9.72 -3.46 -4.24
N ARG A 187 8.49 -2.97 -4.01
CA ARG A 187 8.30 -1.68 -3.32
C ARG A 187 7.32 -1.82 -2.18
N VAL A 188 7.68 -1.18 -1.06
CA VAL A 188 6.95 -1.18 0.20
C VAL A 188 6.33 0.19 0.41
N TYR A 189 5.06 0.24 0.79
CA TYR A 189 4.37 1.47 1.20
C TYR A 189 3.82 1.31 2.61
N GLY A 190 4.33 2.12 3.54
CA GLY A 190 3.68 2.36 4.83
C GLY A 190 2.70 3.51 4.71
N LEU A 191 1.45 3.32 5.17
CA LEU A 191 0.37 4.29 4.98
C LEU A 191 0.13 5.24 6.17
N ILE A 192 1.08 5.31 7.12
CA ILE A 192 0.97 6.07 8.38
C ILE A 192 2.21 6.99 8.53
N PRO A 193 2.08 8.22 9.05
CA PRO A 193 3.19 9.17 9.15
C PRO A 193 4.20 8.74 10.24
N HIS A 194 5.49 8.93 9.93
CA HIS A 194 6.67 8.66 10.76
C HIS A 194 6.78 7.26 11.38
N PHE A 195 7.43 6.37 10.62
CA PHE A 195 7.95 5.07 11.05
C PHE A 195 9.43 5.18 11.49
N SER A 196 9.84 6.30 12.10
CA SER A 196 11.26 6.61 12.35
C SER A 196 11.74 6.34 13.78
N GLN A 197 11.00 5.60 14.62
CA GLN A 197 11.47 5.27 15.98
C GLN A 197 11.62 3.78 16.31
N ASP A 198 11.07 2.84 15.52
CA ASP A 198 11.04 1.42 15.92
C ASP A 198 11.48 0.40 14.84
N MET A 199 12.07 0.83 13.72
CA MET A 199 12.72 -0.13 12.81
C MET A 199 14.15 -0.40 13.32
N PRO A 200 14.55 -1.67 13.55
CA PRO A 200 15.95 -1.97 13.84
C PRO A 200 16.78 -1.48 12.65
N THR A 201 17.74 -0.60 12.93
CA THR A 201 18.63 0.07 11.98
C THR A 201 19.61 -0.87 11.25
N LYS A 202 19.36 -2.18 11.27
CA LYS A 202 20.26 -3.18 10.69
C LYS A 202 19.46 -4.36 10.15
N PHE A 203 19.28 -4.39 8.84
CA PHE A 203 19.29 -5.66 8.13
C PHE A 203 20.76 -5.95 7.82
N GLU A 204 21.42 -6.67 8.74
CA GLU A 204 22.64 -7.43 8.47
C GLU A 204 22.24 -8.87 8.14
#